data_AF-A0A7S2HWT7-F1
#
_entry.id   AF-A0A7S2HWT7-F1
#
_cell.length_a   1.000
_cell.length_b   1.000
_cell.length_c   1.000
_cell.angle_alpha   90.00
_cell.angle_beta   90.00
_cell.angle_gamma   90.00
#
_symmetry.space_group_name_H-M   'P 1'
#
loop_
_entity.id
_entity.type
_entity.pdbx_description
1 polymer ?
#
loop_
_entity_poly.entity_id
_entity_poly.type
_entity_poly.pdbx_seq_one_letter_code
_entity_poly.pdbx_strand_id
1 'polypeptide(L)'
;GHAATQAKVRVPRLRGGKAGVFATRSPFRPNPIGLSLVRLLSVEGGVMTFSGIDLVEGTPVLDLKPYIPSYDAPAAGSQCRTAQWVDPPGLPVRFSAEATEALLRIASERSARSLLPNAEALRRTLVQSLAADPRPLYRWRREQGSEAEAAAE
;
A
#
# COMPACT_ATOMS: atom_id res chain seq x y z
N GLY A 1 -2.63 28.59 -11.27
CA GLY A 1 -2.99 28.94 -9.89
C GLY A 1 -3.04 27.66 -9.09
N HIS A 2 -2.31 27.57 -7.97
CA HIS A 2 -2.32 26.36 -7.15
C HIS A 2 -3.72 26.15 -6.58
N ALA A 3 -4.37 25.05 -6.93
CA ALA A 3 -5.64 24.66 -6.35
C ALA A 3 -5.46 24.57 -4.82
N ALA A 4 -6.34 25.22 -4.06
CA ALA A 4 -6.28 25.23 -2.61
C ALA A 4 -6.23 23.79 -2.08
N THR A 5 -5.09 23.39 -1.53
CA THR A 5 -4.93 22.05 -0.98
C THR A 5 -5.71 21.96 0.31
N GLN A 6 -6.56 20.94 0.46
CA GLN A 6 -7.32 20.75 1.69
C GLN A 6 -6.38 20.40 2.85
N ALA A 7 -6.57 21.07 3.99
CA ALA A 7 -5.77 20.80 5.20
C ALA A 7 -5.98 19.38 5.75
N LYS A 8 -7.11 18.74 5.43
CA LYS A 8 -7.46 17.38 5.85
C LYS A 8 -7.86 16.53 4.65
N VAL A 9 -7.50 15.25 4.70
CA VAL A 9 -7.85 14.24 3.69
C VAL A 9 -8.66 13.12 4.31
N ARG A 10 -9.52 12.47 3.52
CA ARG A 10 -10.19 11.23 3.96
C ARG A 10 -9.19 10.09 3.92
N VAL A 11 -9.08 9.35 5.01
CA VAL A 11 -8.16 8.21 5.10
C VAL A 11 -8.97 6.93 4.99
N PRO A 12 -8.68 6.04 4.02
CA PRO A 12 -9.39 4.77 3.87
C PRO A 12 -9.39 3.96 5.17
N ARG A 13 -8.23 3.80 5.82
CA ARG A 13 -8.07 3.04 7.06
C ARG A 13 -8.77 3.65 8.28
N LEU A 14 -9.24 4.90 8.21
CA LEU A 14 -10.08 5.53 9.24
C LEU A 14 -11.58 5.36 8.99
N ARG A 15 -11.98 4.44 8.09
CA ARG A 15 -13.40 4.11 7.81
C ARG A 15 -14.30 5.34 7.60
N GLY A 16 -13.79 6.33 6.88
CA GLY A 16 -14.51 7.58 6.56
C GLY A 16 -14.09 8.80 7.37
N GLY A 17 -13.24 8.59 8.39
CA GLY A 17 -12.57 9.65 9.13
C GLY A 17 -11.60 10.48 8.28
N LYS A 18 -11.28 11.68 8.78
CA LYS A 18 -10.33 12.60 8.16
C LYS A 18 -9.11 12.78 9.05
N ALA A 19 -7.94 12.89 8.44
CA ALA A 19 -6.69 13.25 9.12
C ALA A 19 -6.06 14.48 8.44
N GLY A 20 -5.26 15.25 9.19
CA GLY A 20 -4.48 16.34 8.60
C GLY A 20 -3.52 15.80 7.54
N VAL A 21 -3.31 16.54 6.44
CA VAL A 21 -2.49 16.07 5.31
C VAL A 21 -1.08 15.63 5.74
N PHE A 22 -0.46 16.37 6.67
CA PHE A 22 0.88 16.07 7.21
C PHE A 22 0.93 14.87 8.14
N ALA A 23 -0.21 14.41 8.67
CA ALA A 23 -0.31 13.15 9.42
C ALA A 23 -0.50 11.94 8.48
N THR A 24 -0.43 12.13 7.17
CA THR A 24 -0.69 11.09 6.16
C THR A 24 0.38 11.09 5.06
N ARG A 25 0.34 10.07 4.20
CA ARG A 25 1.09 9.99 2.94
C ARG A 25 0.21 10.27 1.71
N SER A 26 -0.83 11.10 1.84
CA SER A 26 -1.71 11.41 0.70
C SER A 26 -0.95 12.14 -0.42
N PRO A 27 -1.22 11.83 -1.70
CA PRO A 27 -0.69 12.59 -2.84
C PRO A 27 -1.31 13.99 -2.95
N PHE A 28 -2.47 14.23 -2.32
CA PHE A 28 -3.15 15.53 -2.33
C PHE A 28 -2.56 16.46 -1.26
N ARG A 29 -1.34 16.94 -1.50
CA ARG A 29 -0.54 17.78 -0.59
C ARG A 29 -0.02 19.05 -1.31
N PRO A 30 0.35 20.13 -0.57
CA PRO A 30 0.74 21.39 -1.20
C PRO A 30 1.92 21.24 -2.17
N ASN A 31 2.89 20.39 -1.80
CA ASN A 31 3.99 19.96 -2.65
C ASN A 31 3.84 18.45 -2.91
N PRO A 32 3.35 18.01 -4.09
CA PRO A 32 3.01 16.61 -4.39
C PRO A 32 4.24 15.74 -4.63
N ILE A 33 5.11 15.66 -3.62
CA ILE A 33 6.33 14.87 -3.62
C ILE A 33 6.07 13.58 -2.85
N GLY A 34 6.16 12.45 -3.55
CA GLY A 34 6.13 11.11 -2.98
C GLY A 34 7.52 10.66 -2.52
N LEU A 35 7.55 9.72 -1.58
CA LEU A 35 8.79 9.10 -1.11
C LEU A 35 8.61 7.58 -1.10
N SER A 36 9.45 6.88 -1.84
CA SER A 36 9.42 5.43 -1.96
C SER A 36 10.77 4.86 -1.54
N LEU A 37 10.77 3.93 -0.58
CA LEU A 37 11.95 3.13 -0.25
C LEU A 37 11.95 1.89 -1.15
N VAL A 38 12.93 1.80 -2.04
CA VAL A 38 12.97 0.78 -3.09
C VAL A 38 14.17 -0.16 -2.94
N ARG A 39 14.02 -1.39 -3.42
CA ARG A 39 15.13 -2.34 -3.54
C ARG A 39 15.79 -2.18 -4.91
N LEU A 40 17.04 -1.74 -4.91
CA LEU A 40 17.88 -1.72 -6.10
C LEU A 40 18.16 -3.15 -6.59
N LEU A 41 18.02 -3.39 -7.89
CA LEU A 41 18.27 -4.68 -8.53
C LEU A 41 19.49 -4.62 -9.44
N SER A 42 19.60 -3.60 -10.29
CA SER A 42 20.79 -3.36 -11.13
C SER A 42 20.91 -1.90 -11.55
N VAL A 43 22.11 -1.51 -11.97
CA VAL A 43 22.42 -0.21 -12.60
C VAL A 43 23.25 -0.49 -13.84
N GLU A 44 22.69 -0.20 -15.02
CA GLU A 44 23.29 -0.53 -16.31
C GLU A 44 23.04 0.60 -17.30
N GLY A 45 24.09 1.16 -17.90
CA GLY A 45 23.95 2.18 -18.96
C GLY A 45 23.15 3.42 -18.57
N GLY A 46 23.21 3.86 -17.30
CA GLY A 46 22.42 4.98 -16.79
C GLY A 46 20.96 4.65 -16.47
N VAL A 47 20.56 3.38 -16.61
CA VAL A 47 19.24 2.88 -16.22
C VAL A 47 19.35 2.15 -14.89
N MET A 48 18.45 2.50 -13.96
CA MET A 48 18.33 1.85 -12.67
C MET A 48 17.10 0.93 -12.68
N THR A 49 17.31 -0.36 -12.41
CA THR A 49 16.24 -1.34 -12.23
C THR A 49 16.00 -1.55 -10.74
N PHE A 50 14.76 -1.41 -10.29
CA PHE A 50 14.41 -1.50 -8.87
C PHE A 50 13.00 -2.09 -8.66
N SER A 51 12.71 -2.49 -7.43
CA SER A 51 11.42 -3.08 -7.03
C SER A 51 10.90 -2.50 -5.72
N GLY A 52 9.63 -2.75 -5.41
CA GLY A 52 8.96 -2.20 -4.23
C GLY A 52 8.45 -0.78 -4.42
N ILE A 53 7.99 -0.46 -5.64
CA ILE A 53 7.49 0.87 -6.00
C ILE A 53 5.97 0.96 -5.81
N ASP A 54 5.50 2.17 -5.53
CA ASP A 54 4.10 2.58 -5.50
C ASP A 54 3.81 3.67 -6.56
N LEU A 55 4.60 3.69 -7.63
CA LEU A 55 4.56 4.68 -8.70
C LEU A 55 3.82 4.13 -9.94
N VAL A 56 3.13 5.00 -10.65
CA VAL A 56 2.59 4.71 -11.98
C VAL A 56 3.60 5.05 -13.06
N GLU A 57 3.46 4.42 -14.23
CA GLU A 57 4.30 4.71 -15.39
C GLU A 57 4.30 6.21 -15.73
N GLY A 58 5.48 6.76 -16.06
CA GLY A 58 5.66 8.17 -16.38
C GLY A 58 5.76 9.11 -15.16
N THR A 59 5.68 8.60 -13.92
CA THR A 59 5.88 9.44 -12.73
C THR A 59 7.29 10.06 -12.73
N PRO A 60 7.45 11.40 -12.70
CA PRO A 60 8.77 12.04 -12.72
C PRO A 60 9.58 11.73 -11.46
N VAL A 61 10.87 11.40 -11.63
CA VAL A 61 11.82 11.23 -10.53
C VAL A 61 12.51 12.56 -10.26
N LEU A 62 12.41 13.04 -9.02
CA LEU A 62 13.01 14.32 -8.61
C LEU A 62 14.41 14.15 -8.01
N ASP A 63 14.65 13.05 -7.31
CA ASP A 63 15.87 12.82 -6.53
C ASP A 63 16.07 11.32 -6.25
N LEU A 64 17.32 10.92 -6.08
CA LEU A 64 17.73 9.56 -5.73
C LEU A 64 18.80 9.62 -4.64
N LYS A 65 18.56 8.94 -3.51
CA LYS A 65 19.50 8.87 -2.38
C LYS A 65 19.68 7.44 -1.89
N PRO A 66 20.90 7.04 -1.49
CA PRO A 66 21.11 5.74 -0.88
C PRO A 66 20.38 5.69 0.47
N TYR A 67 19.73 4.56 0.75
CA TYR A 67 19.21 4.27 2.08
C TYR A 67 20.36 3.98 3.03
N ILE A 68 20.45 4.75 4.11
CA ILE A 68 21.47 4.61 5.15
C ILE A 68 20.75 4.23 6.45
N PRO A 69 20.82 2.96 6.90
CA PRO A 69 20.08 2.49 8.08
C PRO A 69 20.27 3.35 9.33
N SER A 70 21.47 3.90 9.56
CA SER A 70 21.76 4.75 10.72
C SER A 70 21.06 6.11 10.70
N TYR A 71 20.59 6.58 9.54
CA TYR A 71 19.92 7.88 9.38
C TYR A 71 18.43 7.73 9.09
N ASP A 72 18.07 6.71 8.30
CA ASP A 72 16.73 6.55 7.77
C ASP A 72 15.85 5.60 8.60
N ALA A 73 16.45 4.75 9.44
CA ALA A 73 15.71 3.90 10.37
C ALA A 73 15.72 4.49 11.79
N PRO A 74 14.59 4.38 12.52
CA PRO A 74 14.61 4.63 13.95
C PRO A 74 15.62 3.72 14.65
N ALA A 75 16.38 4.28 15.61
CA ALA A 75 17.29 3.48 16.42
C ALA A 75 16.54 2.37 17.16
N ALA A 76 17.22 1.23 17.38
CA ALA A 76 16.68 0.14 18.17
C ALA A 76 16.26 0.65 19.57
N GLY A 77 15.02 0.37 19.97
CA GLY A 77 14.45 0.87 21.23
C GLY A 77 13.95 2.32 21.23
N SER A 78 13.95 3.00 20.07
CA SER A 78 13.34 4.33 19.94
C SER A 78 11.83 4.31 20.25
N GLN A 79 11.32 5.41 20.81
CA GLN A 79 9.89 5.59 21.13
C GLN A 79 9.07 6.09 19.92
N CYS A 80 9.48 5.73 18.70
CA CYS A 80 8.74 6.09 17.50
C CYS A 80 7.35 5.44 17.53
N ARG A 81 6.29 6.26 17.52
CA ARG A 81 4.91 5.81 17.54
C ARG A 81 4.26 6.04 16.18
N THR A 82 3.50 5.06 15.73
CA THR A 82 2.55 5.22 14.62
C THR A 82 1.14 5.29 15.18
N ALA A 83 0.26 6.00 14.49
CA ALA A 83 -1.15 5.96 14.87
C ALA A 83 -1.72 4.56 14.59
N GLN A 84 -2.62 4.07 15.45
CA GLN A 84 -3.17 2.71 15.36
C GLN A 84 -3.81 2.38 14.00
N TRP A 85 -4.34 3.40 13.31
CA TRP A 85 -4.97 3.24 12.00
C TRP A 85 -3.98 3.12 10.83
N VAL A 86 -2.68 3.39 11.05
CA VAL A 86 -1.66 3.35 9.99
C VAL A 86 -1.43 1.92 9.52
N ASP A 87 -1.38 0.98 10.45
CA ASP A 87 -1.11 -0.44 10.21
C ASP A 87 -2.08 -1.32 11.04
N PRO A 88 -3.38 -1.33 10.69
CA PRO A 88 -4.34 -2.18 11.37
C PRO A 88 -4.04 -3.67 11.08
N PRO A 89 -4.44 -4.59 11.97
CA PRO A 89 -4.33 -6.02 11.72
C PRO A 89 -4.99 -6.40 10.39
N GLY A 90 -4.29 -7.20 9.58
CA GLY A 90 -4.82 -7.68 8.31
C GLY A 90 -6.00 -8.64 8.49
N LEU A 91 -6.92 -8.65 7.53
CA LEU A 91 -7.98 -9.65 7.46
C LEU A 91 -7.41 -11.04 7.15
N PRO A 92 -7.99 -12.13 7.69
CA PRO A 92 -7.60 -13.48 7.31
C PRO A 92 -7.97 -13.73 5.84
N VAL A 93 -6.98 -14.09 5.03
CA VAL A 93 -7.17 -14.42 3.61
C VAL A 93 -7.11 -15.93 3.44
N ARG A 94 -8.18 -16.51 2.88
CA ARG A 94 -8.26 -17.94 2.55
C ARG A 94 -8.49 -18.08 1.04
N PHE A 95 -7.90 -19.12 0.46
CA PHE A 95 -8.08 -19.46 -0.95
C PHE A 95 -8.94 -20.72 -1.03
N SER A 96 -9.93 -20.72 -1.92
CA SER A 96 -10.66 -21.92 -2.27
C SER A 96 -9.80 -22.83 -3.18
N ALA A 97 -10.28 -24.04 -3.45
CA ALA A 97 -9.62 -24.95 -4.38
C ALA A 97 -9.52 -24.31 -5.78
N GLU A 98 -10.60 -23.72 -6.26
CA GLU A 98 -10.69 -23.06 -7.57
C GLU A 98 -9.75 -21.85 -7.66
N ALA A 99 -9.67 -21.04 -6.59
CA ALA A 99 -8.76 -19.90 -6.54
C ALA A 99 -7.28 -20.34 -6.55
N THR A 100 -6.99 -21.46 -5.89
CA THR A 100 -5.64 -22.03 -5.85
C THR A 100 -5.23 -22.57 -7.23
N GLU A 101 -6.13 -23.28 -7.91
CA GLU A 101 -5.91 -23.79 -9.27
C GLU A 101 -5.71 -22.64 -10.28
N ALA A 102 -6.57 -21.61 -10.22
CA ALA A 102 -6.43 -20.44 -11.07
C ALA A 102 -5.09 -19.72 -10.86
N LEU A 103 -4.62 -19.63 -9.62
CA LEU A 103 -3.34 -19.03 -9.28
C LEU A 103 -2.16 -19.82 -9.88
N LEU A 104 -2.18 -21.15 -9.80
CA LEU A 104 -1.16 -22.01 -10.39
C LEU A 104 -1.13 -21.88 -11.92
N ARG A 105 -2.30 -21.86 -12.56
CA ARG A 105 -2.43 -21.66 -14.00
C ARG A 105 -1.84 -20.31 -14.43
N ILE A 106 -2.26 -19.21 -13.80
CA ILE A 106 -1.74 -17.87 -14.11
C ILE A 106 -0.23 -17.79 -13.88
N ALA A 107 0.30 -18.43 -12.84
CA ALA A 107 1.72 -18.46 -12.57
C ALA A 107 2.51 -19.20 -13.66
N SER A 108 1.95 -20.28 -14.22
CA SER A 108 2.59 -21.05 -15.29
C SER A 108 2.65 -20.32 -16.64
N GLU A 109 1.68 -19.45 -16.89
CA GLU A 109 1.58 -18.65 -18.13
C GLU A 109 2.46 -17.38 -18.10
N ARG A 110 3.07 -17.06 -16.94
CA ARG A 110 3.85 -15.82 -16.78
C ARG A 110 5.30 -15.97 -17.25
N SER A 111 5.77 -14.93 -17.92
CA SER A 111 7.19 -14.78 -18.29
C SER A 111 8.09 -14.76 -17.06
N ALA A 112 9.30 -15.33 -17.18
CA ALA A 112 10.35 -15.26 -16.17
C ALA A 112 10.76 -13.80 -15.81
N ARG A 113 10.48 -12.83 -16.69
CA ARG A 113 10.71 -11.40 -16.43
C ARG A 113 9.57 -10.72 -15.65
N SER A 114 8.52 -11.43 -15.28
CA SER A 114 7.42 -10.87 -14.48
C SER A 114 7.89 -10.53 -13.06
N LEU A 115 7.43 -9.40 -12.52
CA LEU A 115 7.61 -9.05 -11.11
C LEU A 115 6.96 -10.07 -10.14
N LEU A 116 6.05 -10.90 -10.65
CA LEU A 116 5.41 -12.00 -9.94
C LEU A 116 5.73 -13.30 -10.70
N PRO A 117 6.97 -13.81 -10.58
CA PRO A 117 7.48 -14.85 -11.48
C PRO A 117 6.95 -16.25 -11.17
N ASN A 118 6.32 -16.45 -10.01
CA ASN A 118 5.83 -17.76 -9.60
C ASN A 118 4.57 -17.65 -8.74
N ALA A 119 3.95 -18.81 -8.50
CA ALA A 119 2.72 -18.95 -7.72
C ALA A 119 2.85 -18.34 -6.32
N GLU A 120 3.98 -18.56 -5.64
CA GLU A 120 4.17 -18.07 -4.28
C GLU A 120 4.26 -16.54 -4.23
N ALA A 121 4.99 -15.91 -5.16
CA ALA A 121 5.07 -14.46 -5.26
C ALA A 121 3.71 -13.83 -5.55
N LEU A 122 2.92 -14.44 -6.44
CA LEU A 122 1.56 -14.02 -6.75
C LEU A 122 0.64 -14.17 -5.54
N ARG A 123 0.68 -15.33 -4.87
CA ARG A 123 -0.10 -15.63 -3.66
C ARG A 123 0.19 -14.63 -2.56
N ARG A 124 1.47 -14.39 -2.26
CA ARG A 124 1.90 -13.42 -1.24
C ARG A 124 1.34 -12.02 -1.53
N THR A 125 1.40 -11.59 -2.78
CA THR A 125 0.92 -10.26 -3.21
C THR A 125 -0.61 -10.13 -3.08
N LEU A 126 -1.34 -11.20 -3.42
CA LEU A 126 -2.78 -11.27 -3.25
C LEU A 126 -3.16 -11.23 -1.76
N VAL A 127 -2.47 -12.02 -0.92
CA VAL A 127 -2.68 -12.00 0.53
C VAL A 127 -2.45 -10.59 1.09
N GLN A 128 -1.33 -9.95 0.74
CA GLN A 128 -1.02 -8.58 1.21
C GLN A 128 -2.09 -7.57 0.79
N SER A 129 -2.53 -7.61 -0.47
CA SER A 129 -3.55 -6.71 -1.00
C SER A 129 -4.92 -6.94 -0.35
N LEU A 130 -5.35 -8.20 -0.23
CA LEU A 130 -6.67 -8.55 0.30
C LEU A 130 -6.74 -8.39 1.82
N ALA A 131 -5.67 -8.69 2.55
CA ALA A 131 -5.59 -8.50 3.99
C ALA A 131 -5.72 -7.03 4.39
N ALA A 132 -5.30 -6.11 3.51
CA ALA A 132 -5.47 -4.66 3.71
C ALA A 132 -6.92 -4.18 3.54
N ASP A 133 -7.86 -5.07 3.21
CA ASP A 133 -9.27 -4.80 2.90
C ASP A 133 -9.44 -3.71 1.81
N PRO A 134 -9.31 -4.07 0.52
CA PRO A 134 -9.39 -3.11 -0.58
C PRO A 134 -10.83 -2.63 -0.87
N ARG A 135 -11.82 -3.03 -0.07
CA ARG A 135 -13.23 -2.70 -0.33
C ARG A 135 -13.48 -1.20 -0.17
N PRO A 136 -14.34 -0.59 -1.02
CA PRO A 136 -14.60 0.84 -0.98
C PRO A 136 -15.41 1.27 0.25
N LEU A 137 -15.16 2.50 0.71
CA LEU A 137 -15.74 3.10 1.93
C LEU A 137 -17.27 3.01 2.05
N TYR A 138 -18.00 3.03 0.94
CA TYR A 138 -19.48 2.95 1.00
C TYR A 138 -19.95 1.57 1.44
N ARG A 139 -19.20 0.50 1.14
CA ARG A 139 -19.55 -0.87 1.52
C ARG A 139 -19.47 -1.04 3.05
N TRP A 140 -18.43 -0.48 3.67
CA TRP A 140 -18.30 -0.48 5.14
C TRP A 140 -19.42 0.29 5.84
N ARG A 141 -19.91 1.40 5.26
CA ARG A 141 -21.02 2.17 5.84
C ARG A 141 -22.33 1.38 5.90
N ARG A 142 -22.59 0.51 4.92
CA ARG A 142 -23.78 -0.37 4.92
C ARG A 142 -23.64 -1.47 5.97
N GLU A 143 -22.47 -2.09 6.07
CA GLU A 143 -22.19 -3.15 7.05
C GLU A 143 -22.29 -2.62 8.50
N GLN A 144 -21.71 -1.45 8.79
CA GLN A 144 -21.82 -0.83 10.13
C GLN A 144 -23.24 -0.38 10.51
N GLY A 145 -24.05 0.06 9.53
CA GLY A 145 -25.46 0.38 9.78
C GLY A 145 -26.26 -0.86 10.13
N SER A 146 -26.02 -1.97 9.42
CA SER A 146 -26.68 -3.26 9.66
C SER A 146 -26.26 -3.91 10.98
N GLU A 147 -24.99 -3.79 11.38
CA GLU A 147 -24.50 -4.28 12.68
C GLU A 147 -25.02 -3.43 13.85
N ALA A 148 -25.18 -2.12 13.66
CA ALA A 148 -25.76 -1.23 14.67
C ALA A 148 -27.26 -1.44 14.85
N GLU A 149 -28.01 -1.73 13.78
CA GLU A 149 -29.42 -2.12 13.85
C GLU A 149 -29.59 -3.48 14.54
N ALA A 150 -28.76 -4.47 14.19
CA ALA A 150 -28.82 -5.81 14.80
C ALA A 150 -28.37 -5.87 16.28
N ALA A 151 -27.60 -4.89 16.75
CA ALA A 151 -27.18 -4.77 18.15
C ALA A 151 -28.14 -3.93 19.01
N ALA A 152 -29.12 -3.28 18.39
CA ALA A 152 -30.16 -2.49 19.07
C ALA A 152 -31.46 -3.28 19.28
N GLU A 153 -31.50 -4.54 18.85
CA GLU A 153 -32.59 -5.52 19.01
C GLU A 153 -32.19 -6.60 20.04
#